data_AF-A0A971GW69-F1
#
_entry.id   AF-A0A971GW69-F1
#
_cell.length_a   1.000
_cell.length_b   1.000
_cell.length_c   1.000
_cell.angle_alpha   90.00
_cell.angle_beta   90.00
_cell.angle_gamma   90.00
#
_symmetry.space_group_name_H-M   'P 1'
#
loop_
_entity.id
_entity.type
_entity.pdbx_description
1 polymer ?
#
loop_
_entity_poly.entity_id
_entity_poly.type
_entity_poly.pdbx_seq_one_letter_code
_entity_poly.pdbx_strand_id
1 'polypeptide(L)'
;MSFEPVKPDRITWTGILPFVLMFLSGAVAVPILLGSRTLLGKLSAMAGINRWTYGVIDKLGFILLAIAWLAFTIWSQHYYDTAPDLRTTLRRFGRVMIVLVLVLVALAFAL
;
A
#
# COMPACT_ATOMS: atom_id res chain seq x y z
N MET A 1 42.00 -23.43 -8.91
CA MET A 1 40.70 -22.86 -8.54
C MET A 1 39.67 -23.36 -9.54
N SER A 2 38.89 -24.38 -9.17
CA SER A 2 37.78 -24.88 -9.98
C SER A 2 36.60 -23.92 -9.83
N PHE A 3 36.15 -23.33 -10.94
CA PHE A 3 34.88 -22.62 -10.99
C PHE A 3 33.77 -23.67 -11.00
N GLU A 4 33.20 -23.96 -9.83
CA GLU A 4 31.91 -24.66 -9.80
C GLU A 4 30.82 -23.67 -10.22
N PRO A 5 30.05 -23.97 -11.28
CA PRO A 5 28.91 -23.14 -11.64
C PRO A 5 27.87 -23.25 -10.52
N VAL A 6 27.58 -22.14 -9.87
CA VAL A 6 26.45 -22.02 -8.94
C VAL A 6 25.19 -22.41 -9.72
N LYS A 7 24.68 -23.63 -9.47
CA LYS A 7 23.39 -24.03 -10.01
C LYS A 7 22.38 -22.96 -9.59
N PRO A 8 21.61 -22.37 -10.52
CA PRO A 8 20.55 -21.44 -10.15
C PRO A 8 19.57 -22.28 -9.32
N ASP A 9 19.67 -22.12 -8.00
CA ASP A 9 18.80 -22.79 -7.08
C ASP A 9 17.39 -22.35 -7.44
N ARG A 10 16.50 -23.34 -7.56
CA ARG A 10 15.13 -23.22 -8.07
C ARG A 10 14.54 -21.88 -7.64
N ILE A 11 13.91 -21.12 -8.55
CA ILE A 11 13.16 -19.89 -8.24
C ILE A 11 12.45 -20.08 -6.89
N THR A 12 13.08 -19.61 -5.83
CA THR A 12 12.62 -19.94 -4.49
C THR A 12 11.44 -19.03 -4.27
N TRP A 13 10.27 -19.59 -3.98
CA TRP A 13 9.04 -18.84 -3.71
C TRP A 13 9.24 -17.69 -2.71
N THR A 14 10.27 -17.77 -1.86
CA THR A 14 10.76 -16.71 -0.98
C THR A 14 11.15 -15.41 -1.68
N GLY A 15 11.64 -15.44 -2.92
CA GLY A 15 11.99 -14.24 -3.69
C GLY A 15 10.81 -13.57 -4.39
N ILE A 16 9.76 -14.32 -4.72
CA ILE A 16 8.56 -13.81 -5.41
C ILE A 16 7.49 -13.35 -4.41
N LEU A 17 7.41 -14.01 -3.26
CA LEU A 17 6.38 -13.76 -2.27
C LEU A 17 6.32 -12.29 -1.79
N PRO A 18 7.42 -11.59 -1.49
CA PRO A 18 7.38 -10.18 -1.11
C PRO A 18 6.69 -9.30 -2.16
N PHE A 19 6.94 -9.54 -3.45
CA PHE A 19 6.31 -8.80 -4.55
C PHE A 19 4.81 -9.07 -4.64
N VAL A 20 4.40 -10.33 -4.47
CA VAL A 20 2.98 -10.71 -4.45
C VAL A 20 2.27 -10.06 -3.27
N LEU A 21 2.87 -10.10 -2.08
CA LEU A 21 2.30 -9.50 -0.86
C LEU A 21 2.23 -7.98 -0.97
N MET A 22 3.25 -7.34 -1.54
CA MET A 22 3.26 -5.92 -1.87
C MET A 22 2.14 -5.55 -2.83
N PHE A 23 1.96 -6.33 -3.91
CA PHE A 23 0.89 -6.11 -4.88
C PHE A 23 -0.50 -6.25 -4.25
N LEU A 24 -0.70 -7.25 -3.39
CA LEU A 24 -1.96 -7.45 -2.67
C LEU A 24 -2.24 -6.31 -1.67
N SER A 25 -1.25 -5.89 -0.90
CA SER A 25 -1.38 -4.72 0.00
C SER A 25 -1.67 -3.45 -0.79
N GLY A 26 -1.03 -3.28 -1.95
CA GLY A 26 -1.37 -2.24 -2.91
C GLY A 26 -2.83 -2.34 -3.35
N ALA A 27 -3.28 -3.46 -3.89
CA ALA A 27 -4.65 -3.60 -4.38
C ALA A 27 -5.73 -3.17 -3.35
N VAL A 28 -5.53 -3.43 -2.05
CA VAL A 28 -6.44 -2.99 -0.97
C VAL A 28 -6.33 -1.50 -0.66
N ALA A 29 -5.18 -0.88 -0.84
CA ALA A 29 -5.02 0.53 -0.59
C ALA A 29 -5.66 1.41 -1.71
N VAL A 30 -5.93 0.88 -2.91
CA VAL A 30 -6.66 1.60 -3.98
C VAL A 30 -8.09 2.00 -3.57
N PRO A 31 -8.96 1.11 -3.06
CA PRO A 31 -10.29 1.50 -2.61
C PRO A 31 -10.27 2.44 -1.40
N ILE A 32 -9.30 2.31 -0.48
CA ILE A 32 -9.07 3.29 0.61
C ILE A 32 -8.83 4.68 0.01
N LEU A 33 -7.99 4.73 -1.01
CA LEU A 33 -7.62 5.94 -1.73
C LEU A 33 -8.85 6.60 -2.38
N LEU A 34 -9.64 5.84 -3.15
CA LEU A 34 -10.87 6.34 -3.77
C LEU A 34 -11.92 6.77 -2.74
N GLY A 35 -12.06 6.02 -1.64
CA GLY A 35 -12.97 6.35 -0.54
C GLY A 35 -12.59 7.66 0.14
N SER A 36 -11.32 7.84 0.48
CA SER A 36 -10.82 9.06 1.12
C SER A 36 -11.05 10.33 0.28
N ARG A 37 -10.95 10.22 -1.06
CA ARG A 37 -11.24 11.33 -1.98
C ARG A 37 -12.71 11.73 -1.94
N THR A 38 -13.61 10.75 -1.92
CA THR A 38 -15.04 11.00 -1.82
C THR A 38 -15.38 11.69 -0.49
N LEU A 39 -14.73 11.26 0.60
CA LEU A 39 -14.90 11.87 1.92
C LEU A 39 -14.42 13.33 1.95
N LEU A 40 -13.25 13.61 1.37
CA LEU A 40 -12.72 14.97 1.23
C LEU A 40 -13.66 15.87 0.42
N GLY A 41 -14.27 15.34 -0.64
CA GLY A 41 -15.32 16.01 -1.41
C GLY A 41 -16.49 16.45 -0.51
N LYS A 42 -17.05 15.52 0.26
CA LYS A 42 -18.17 15.81 1.18
C LYS A 42 -17.79 16.83 2.25
N LEU A 43 -16.63 16.66 2.89
CA LEU A 43 -16.14 17.57 3.94
C LEU A 43 -15.90 18.98 3.40
N SER A 44 -15.33 19.10 2.20
CA SER A 44 -15.07 20.40 1.57
C SER A 44 -16.35 21.13 1.19
N ALA A 45 -17.38 20.39 0.74
CA ALA A 45 -18.70 20.95 0.47
C ALA A 45 -19.37 21.45 1.76
N MET A 46 -19.30 20.67 2.84
CA MET A 46 -19.83 21.09 4.15
C MET A 46 -19.11 22.33 4.71
N ALA A 47 -17.81 22.45 4.46
CA ALA A 47 -17.00 23.59 4.90
C ALA A 47 -17.15 24.84 4.00
N GLY A 48 -17.98 24.80 2.95
CA GLY A 48 -18.20 25.93 2.04
C GLY A 48 -16.96 26.32 1.22
N ILE A 49 -16.04 25.37 0.99
CA ILE A 49 -14.79 25.65 0.26
C ILE A 49 -15.11 25.95 -1.21
N ASN A 50 -14.49 27.01 -1.75
CA ASN A 50 -14.62 27.38 -3.16
C ASN A 50 -14.18 26.21 -4.07
N ARG A 51 -14.96 25.98 -5.15
CA ARG A 51 -14.73 24.93 -6.15
C ARG A 51 -13.33 24.96 -6.77
N TRP A 52 -12.75 26.14 -6.95
CA TRP A 52 -11.37 26.30 -7.43
C TRP A 52 -10.34 25.77 -6.42
N THR A 53 -10.51 26.12 -5.15
CA THR A 53 -9.66 25.64 -4.06
C THR A 53 -9.77 24.12 -3.90
N TYR A 54 -10.98 23.57 -4.02
CA TYR A 54 -11.18 22.12 -4.03
C TYR A 54 -10.41 21.43 -5.16
N GLY A 55 -10.46 21.96 -6.39
CA GLY A 55 -9.73 21.40 -7.53
C GLY A 55 -8.21 21.39 -7.36
N VAL A 56 -7.65 22.37 -6.66
CA VAL A 56 -6.22 22.41 -6.31
C VAL A 56 -5.90 21.38 -5.21
N ILE A 57 -6.71 21.33 -4.15
CA ILE A 57 -6.56 20.37 -3.05
C ILE A 57 -6.64 18.94 -3.58
N ASP A 58 -7.57 18.63 -4.47
CA ASP A 58 -7.76 17.30 -5.05
C ASP A 58 -6.54 16.86 -5.86
N LYS A 59 -5.97 17.74 -6.69
CA LYS A 59 -4.77 17.45 -7.50
C LYS A 59 -3.52 17.27 -6.63
N LEU A 60 -3.30 18.17 -5.68
CA LEU A 60 -2.17 18.06 -4.74
C LEU A 60 -2.32 16.82 -3.85
N GLY A 61 -3.54 16.54 -3.40
CA GLY A 61 -3.89 15.34 -2.66
C GLY A 61 -3.52 14.08 -3.46
N PHE A 62 -3.89 14.02 -4.74
CA PHE A 62 -3.55 12.88 -5.60
C PHE A 62 -2.03 12.69 -5.77
N ILE A 63 -1.26 13.77 -5.91
CA ILE A 63 0.21 13.69 -6.01
C ILE A 63 0.82 13.20 -4.70
N LEU A 64 0.44 13.80 -3.56
CA LEU A 64 0.92 13.39 -2.23
C LEU A 64 0.60 11.93 -1.94
N LEU A 65 -0.56 11.50 -2.40
CA LEU A 65 -1.06 10.14 -2.26
C LEU A 65 -0.30 9.14 -3.14
N ALA A 66 0.03 9.51 -4.39
CA ALA A 66 0.91 8.71 -5.24
C ALA A 66 2.32 8.57 -4.63
N ILE A 67 2.85 9.63 -4.02
CA ILE A 67 4.13 9.59 -3.31
C ILE A 67 4.05 8.69 -2.07
N ALA A 68 3.01 8.84 -1.25
CA ALA A 68 2.78 8.02 -0.07
C ALA A 68 2.62 6.53 -0.44
N TRP A 69 1.94 6.26 -1.56
CA TRP A 69 1.81 4.91 -2.11
C TRP A 69 3.16 4.31 -2.50
N LEU A 70 3.98 5.06 -3.23
CA LEU A 70 5.28 4.61 -3.68
C LEU A 70 6.18 4.32 -2.47
N ALA A 71 6.18 5.22 -1.47
CA ALA A 71 6.88 5.04 -0.21
C ALA A 71 6.39 3.78 0.52
N PHE A 72 5.08 3.55 0.61
CA PHE A 72 4.50 2.36 1.22
C PHE A 72 4.88 1.08 0.48
N THR A 73 4.94 1.12 -0.84
CA THR A 73 5.31 -0.01 -1.70
C THR A 73 6.77 -0.40 -1.45
N ILE A 74 7.69 0.57 -1.50
CA ILE A 74 9.12 0.37 -1.23
C ILE A 74 9.33 -0.11 0.22
N TRP A 75 8.63 0.51 1.18
CA TRP A 75 8.72 0.13 2.58
C TRP A 75 8.22 -1.30 2.82
N SER A 76 7.08 -1.67 2.21
CA SER A 76 6.50 -3.02 2.35
C SER A 76 7.43 -4.08 1.80
N GLN A 77 8.04 -3.82 0.64
CA GLN A 77 9.06 -4.71 0.08
C GLN A 77 10.23 -4.90 1.05
N HIS A 78 10.84 -3.80 1.51
CA HIS A 78 11.96 -3.88 2.46
C HIS A 78 11.57 -4.57 3.79
N TYR A 79 10.34 -4.32 4.27
CA TYR A 79 9.80 -4.92 5.47
C TYR A 79 9.52 -6.43 5.33
N TYR A 80 9.20 -6.91 4.14
CA TYR A 80 9.06 -8.34 3.85
C TYR A 80 10.41 -9.02 3.60
N ASP A 81 11.34 -8.34 2.93
CA ASP A 81 12.69 -8.86 2.62
C ASP A 81 13.56 -9.03 3.87
N THR A 82 13.35 -8.22 4.92
CA THR A 82 14.05 -8.35 6.21
C THR A 82 13.48 -9.43 7.13
N ALA A 83 12.51 -10.23 6.68
CA ALA A 83 11.97 -11.33 7.48
C ALA A 83 12.86 -12.59 7.34
N PRO A 84 13.30 -13.20 8.46
CA PRO A 84 14.23 -14.33 8.43
C PRO A 84 13.60 -15.63 7.93
N ASP A 85 12.27 -15.73 7.98
CA ASP A 85 11.52 -16.94 7.63
C ASP A 85 10.12 -16.61 7.09
N LEU A 86 9.57 -17.55 6.30
CA LEU A 86 8.27 -17.44 5.64
C LEU A 86 7.12 -17.15 6.61
N ARG A 87 7.12 -17.77 7.79
CA ARG A 87 6.05 -17.59 8.79
C ARG A 87 6.07 -16.16 9.33
N THR A 88 7.25 -15.59 9.54
CA THR A 88 7.40 -14.19 9.93
C THR A 88 6.95 -13.24 8.82
N THR A 89 7.26 -13.51 7.54
CA THR A 89 6.78 -12.71 6.40
C THR A 89 5.25 -12.67 6.35
N LEU A 90 4.60 -13.84 6.45
CA LEU A 90 3.12 -13.92 6.43
C LEU A 90 2.50 -13.25 7.65
N ARG A 91 3.11 -13.34 8.84
CA ARG A 91 2.63 -12.63 10.04
C ARG A 91 2.76 -11.11 9.89
N ARG A 92 3.85 -10.63 9.30
CA ARG A 92 4.06 -9.22 8.98
C ARG A 92 3.02 -8.71 7.99
N PHE A 93 2.78 -9.46 6.92
CA PHE A 93 1.71 -9.16 5.95
C PHE A 93 0.34 -9.13 6.62
N GLY A 94 0.01 -10.11 7.46
CA GLY A 94 -1.26 -10.13 8.19
C GLY A 94 -1.49 -8.87 9.02
N ARG A 95 -0.44 -8.34 9.68
CA ARG A 95 -0.54 -7.06 10.42
C ARG A 95 -0.82 -5.89 9.49
N VAL A 96 -0.12 -5.79 8.36
CA VAL A 96 -0.35 -4.73 7.36
C VAL A 96 -1.77 -4.81 6.81
N MET A 97 -2.24 -6.01 6.46
CA MET A 97 -3.59 -6.23 5.96
C MET A 97 -4.66 -5.90 6.99
N ILE A 98 -4.47 -6.27 8.26
CA ILE A 98 -5.41 -5.89 9.34
C ILE A 98 -5.54 -4.37 9.41
N VAL A 99 -4.41 -3.64 9.38
CA VAL A 99 -4.44 -2.17 9.40
C VAL A 99 -5.16 -1.61 8.18
N LEU A 100 -4.84 -2.09 6.97
CA LEU A 100 -5.51 -1.65 5.75
C LEU A 100 -7.02 -1.93 5.77
N VAL A 101 -7.43 -3.12 6.23
CA VAL A 101 -8.85 -3.48 6.35
C VAL A 101 -9.54 -2.61 7.39
N LEU A 102 -8.92 -2.35 8.55
CA LEU A 102 -9.49 -1.46 9.57
C LEU A 102 -9.69 -0.04 9.04
N VAL A 103 -8.71 0.49 8.29
CA VAL A 103 -8.82 1.80 7.64
C VAL A 103 -9.94 1.81 6.60
N LEU A 104 -10.04 0.76 5.78
CA LEU A 104 -11.10 0.62 4.78
C LEU A 104 -12.49 0.56 5.43
N VAL A 105 -12.64 -0.21 6.52
CA VAL A 105 -13.87 -0.29 7.29
C VAL A 105 -14.23 1.07 7.90
N ALA A 106 -13.26 1.76 8.51
CA ALA A 106 -13.47 3.10 9.06
C ALA A 106 -13.92 4.10 7.98
N LEU A 107 -13.31 4.06 6.79
CA LEU A 107 -13.74 4.87 5.65
C LEU A 107 -15.15 4.51 5.17
N ALA A 108 -15.49 3.21 5.13
CA ALA A 108 -16.81 2.76 4.73
C ALA A 108 -17.92 3.28 5.68
N PHE A 109 -17.63 3.39 6.99
CA PHE A 109 -18.55 3.99 7.96
C PHE A 109 -18.61 5.52 7.90
N ALA A 110 -17.55 6.17 7.41
CA ALA A 110 -17.48 7.63 7.33
C ALA A 110 -18.07 8.18 6.02
N LEU A 111 -18.18 7.36 4.97
CA LEU A 111 -18.77 7.68 3.67
C LEU A 111 -20.30 7.65 3.70
#